data_AF-A0A920SPF8-F1
#
_entry.id   AF-A0A920SPF8-F1
#
_cell.length_a   1.000
_cell.length_b   1.000
_cell.length_c   1.000
_cell.angle_alpha   90.00
_cell.angle_beta   90.00
_cell.angle_gamma   90.00
#
_symmetry.space_group_name_H-M   'P 1'
#
loop_
_entity.id
_entity.type
_entity.pdbx_description
1 polymer ?
#
loop_
_entity_poly.entity_id
_entity_poly.type
_entity_poly.pdbx_seq_one_letter_code
_entity_poly.pdbx_strand_id
1 'polypeptide(L)'
;MIVDATHTGYRTTMDMFEVSKDPVIFSHSNAAALWDIPRNAKDDQIRACAATGGVMCINGVDIFLGDTGGLIELMVKHIDYVAELIGPEHVGIGTDYEAYNFGRGEFEQRPAQPADSNASSSRRGTGDVSTRCMFISRPI
;
A
#
# COMPACT_ATOMS: atom_id res chain seq x y z
N MET A 1 4.20 15.04 -9.38
CA MET A 1 4.19 13.56 -9.39
C MET A 1 4.71 13.14 -8.04
N ILE A 2 4.10 12.15 -7.39
CA ILE A 2 4.54 11.71 -6.06
C ILE A 2 5.39 10.46 -6.23
N VAL A 3 6.50 10.39 -5.48
CA VAL A 3 7.38 9.22 -5.45
C VAL A 3 6.84 8.25 -4.40
N ASP A 4 6.62 6.99 -4.77
CA ASP A 4 6.07 5.96 -3.88
C ASP A 4 7.05 4.80 -3.72
N ALA A 5 7.45 4.54 -2.48
CA ALA A 5 8.41 3.51 -2.11
C ALA A 5 7.75 2.14 -1.86
N THR A 6 6.43 2.04 -1.96
CA THR A 6 5.71 0.78 -1.82
C THR A 6 6.15 -0.23 -2.88
N HIS A 7 6.29 -1.51 -2.49
CA HIS A 7 6.88 -2.61 -3.31
C HIS A 7 8.37 -2.49 -3.66
N THR A 8 9.08 -1.46 -3.21
CA THR A 8 10.53 -1.34 -3.45
C THR A 8 11.34 -2.13 -2.41
N GLY A 9 12.54 -2.57 -2.80
CA GLY A 9 13.47 -3.19 -1.86
C GLY A 9 14.15 -2.14 -0.98
N TYR A 10 14.62 -2.55 0.20
CA TYR A 10 15.22 -1.66 1.21
C TYR A 10 16.23 -0.65 0.63
N ARG A 11 17.22 -1.11 -0.15
CA ARG A 11 18.23 -0.23 -0.76
C ARG A 11 17.59 0.82 -1.66
N THR A 12 16.68 0.41 -2.53
CA THR A 12 15.97 1.32 -3.44
C THR A 12 15.17 2.35 -2.66
N THR A 13 14.47 1.94 -1.60
CA THR A 13 13.73 2.86 -0.72
C THR A 13 14.66 3.91 -0.10
N MET A 14 15.82 3.50 0.42
CA MET A 14 16.77 4.44 1.02
C MET A 14 17.38 5.38 -0.01
N ASP A 15 17.74 4.87 -1.19
CA ASP A 15 18.22 5.69 -2.31
C ASP A 15 17.14 6.72 -2.72
N MET A 16 15.86 6.35 -2.73
CA MET A 16 14.74 7.28 -3.03
C MET A 16 14.67 8.44 -2.03
N PHE A 17 14.82 8.18 -0.73
CA PHE A 17 14.82 9.23 0.29
C PHE A 17 16.03 10.18 0.18
N GLU A 18 17.19 9.67 -0.25
CA GLU A 18 18.40 10.47 -0.42
C GLU A 18 18.32 11.40 -1.65
N VAL A 19 17.80 10.90 -2.76
CA VAL A 19 17.87 11.63 -4.05
C VAL A 19 16.62 12.44 -4.37
N SER A 20 15.47 12.11 -3.77
CA SER A 20 14.21 12.80 -4.07
C SER A 20 14.22 14.21 -3.50
N LYS A 21 13.74 15.18 -4.31
CA LYS A 21 13.54 16.57 -3.89
C LYS A 21 12.10 16.82 -3.40
N ASP A 22 11.19 15.92 -3.75
CA ASP A 22 9.80 15.94 -3.33
C ASP A 22 9.56 14.86 -2.26
N PRO A 23 8.52 14.99 -1.41
CA PRO A 23 8.17 13.98 -0.43
C PRO A 23 7.99 12.58 -1.05
N VAL A 24 8.54 11.57 -0.38
CA VAL A 24 8.39 10.16 -0.76
C VAL A 24 7.38 9.52 0.17
N ILE A 25 6.40 8.81 -0.37
CA ILE A 25 5.35 8.16 0.42
C ILE A 25 5.49 6.64 0.42
N PHE A 26 4.79 5.99 1.36
CA PHE A 26 4.33 4.62 1.18
C PHE A 26 2.81 4.67 0.97
N SER A 27 2.34 4.48 -0.26
CA SER A 27 0.91 4.51 -0.60
C SER A 27 0.07 3.40 0.05
N HIS A 28 0.66 2.25 0.35
CA HIS A 28 0.02 1.13 1.07
C HIS A 28 1.06 0.17 1.66
N SER A 29 1.59 0.43 2.85
CA SER A 29 2.56 -0.46 3.52
C SER A 29 2.32 -0.54 5.03
N ASN A 30 2.86 -1.58 5.67
CA ASN A 30 2.75 -1.82 7.11
C ASN A 30 4.12 -1.89 7.79
N ALA A 31 4.14 -1.88 9.12
CA ALA A 31 5.36 -1.83 9.93
C ALA A 31 5.96 -3.22 10.18
N ALA A 32 7.23 -3.42 9.84
CA ALA A 32 7.94 -4.68 10.01
C ALA A 32 8.15 -5.05 11.49
N ALA A 33 8.18 -4.05 12.37
CA ALA A 33 8.29 -4.27 13.82
C ALA A 33 7.09 -5.05 14.42
N LEU A 34 5.92 -4.98 13.78
CA LEU A 34 4.72 -5.73 14.19
C LEU A 34 4.54 -7.04 13.43
N TRP A 35 4.92 -7.04 12.15
CA TRP A 35 4.85 -8.23 11.29
C TRP A 35 6.02 -8.22 10.30
N ASP A 36 7.06 -8.99 10.62
CA ASP A 36 8.33 -9.00 9.86
C ASP A 36 8.23 -9.88 8.61
N ILE A 37 7.85 -9.25 7.51
CA ILE A 37 7.82 -9.85 6.17
C ILE A 37 8.50 -8.89 5.19
N PRO A 38 9.01 -9.39 4.04
CA PRO A 38 9.71 -8.55 3.06
C PRO A 38 8.89 -7.36 2.52
N ARG A 39 7.56 -7.42 2.66
CA ARG A 39 6.64 -6.39 2.19
C ARG A 39 6.50 -5.19 3.14
N ASN A 40 6.84 -5.38 4.42
CA ASN A 40 6.65 -4.37 5.46
C ASN A 40 7.90 -3.52 5.64
N ALA A 41 7.69 -2.22 5.91
CA ALA A 41 8.76 -1.24 6.04
C ALA A 41 9.41 -1.32 7.42
N LYS A 42 10.74 -1.22 7.45
CA LYS A 42 11.51 -1.13 8.69
C LYS A 42 11.43 0.27 9.28
N ASP A 43 11.63 0.38 10.60
CA ASP A 43 11.52 1.67 11.31
C ASP A 43 12.40 2.78 10.74
N ASP A 44 13.60 2.45 10.27
CA ASP A 44 14.50 3.41 9.62
C ASP A 44 13.93 3.94 8.30
N GLN A 45 13.32 3.08 7.48
CA GLN A 45 12.60 3.49 6.27
C GLN A 45 11.38 4.37 6.61
N ILE A 46 10.65 4.02 7.66
CA ILE A 46 9.45 4.76 8.09
C ILE A 46 9.85 6.17 8.58
N ARG A 47 10.90 6.26 9.40
CA ARG A 47 11.45 7.56 9.85
C ARG A 47 12.01 8.39 8.69
N ALA A 48 12.69 7.76 7.74
CA ALA A 48 13.21 8.44 6.56
C ALA A 48 12.09 8.99 5.68
N CYS A 49 10.98 8.24 5.51
CA CYS A 49 9.77 8.72 4.84
C CYS A 49 9.26 10.03 5.47
N ALA A 50 9.05 10.05 6.79
CA ALA A 50 8.61 11.25 7.51
C ALA A 50 9.59 12.42 7.38
N ALA A 51 10.90 12.14 7.41
CA ALA A 51 11.94 13.16 7.25
C ALA A 51 11.90 13.84 5.86
N THR A 52 11.37 13.18 4.82
CA THR A 52 11.12 13.80 3.51
C THR A 52 9.87 14.70 3.47
N GLY A 53 9.09 14.76 4.57
CA GLY A 53 7.74 15.33 4.58
C GLY A 53 6.68 14.37 4.01
N GLY A 54 7.04 13.09 3.83
CA GLY A 54 6.21 12.05 3.25
C GLY A 54 5.19 11.46 4.23
N VAL A 55 4.40 10.51 3.76
CA VAL A 55 3.36 9.85 4.57
C VAL A 55 3.43 8.35 4.36
N MET A 56 3.20 7.59 5.43
CA MET A 56 3.00 6.15 5.36
C MET A 56 1.52 5.82 5.52
N CYS A 57 0.95 5.21 4.50
CA CYS A 57 -0.45 4.84 4.45
C CYS A 57 -0.60 3.35 4.78
N ILE A 58 -1.33 3.03 5.85
CA ILE A 58 -1.46 1.66 6.37
C ILE A 58 -2.32 0.82 5.42
N ASN A 59 -1.82 -0.38 5.11
CA ASN A 59 -2.42 -1.35 4.21
C ASN A 59 -3.47 -2.22 4.94
N GLY A 60 -4.58 -2.54 4.25
CA GLY A 60 -5.70 -3.31 4.80
C GLY A 60 -5.73 -4.80 4.41
N VAL A 61 -4.73 -5.30 3.70
CA VAL A 61 -4.60 -6.70 3.27
C VAL A 61 -4.12 -7.53 4.46
N ASP A 62 -4.91 -8.55 4.78
CA ASP A 62 -4.75 -9.44 5.93
C ASP A 62 -3.34 -10.04 6.06
N ILE A 63 -2.77 -10.55 4.96
CA ILE A 63 -1.46 -11.21 4.96
C ILE A 63 -0.29 -10.31 5.38
N PHE A 64 -0.49 -8.99 5.41
CA PHE A 64 0.53 -7.99 5.77
C PHE A 64 0.37 -7.43 7.19
N LEU A 65 -0.68 -7.81 7.91
CA LEU A 65 -1.09 -7.19 9.18
C LEU A 65 -0.74 -8.02 10.43
N GLY A 66 -0.45 -9.31 10.26
CA GLY A 66 -0.16 -10.23 11.36
C GLY A 66 -1.03 -11.48 11.34
N ASP A 67 -0.79 -12.38 12.29
CA ASP A 67 -1.45 -13.70 12.36
C ASP A 67 -2.48 -13.84 13.49
N THR A 68 -2.54 -12.87 14.41
CA THR A 68 -3.32 -12.99 15.65
C THR A 68 -4.14 -11.73 15.95
N GLY A 69 -5.41 -11.72 15.53
CA GLY A 69 -6.38 -10.66 15.87
C GLY A 69 -7.45 -10.44 14.81
N GLY A 70 -8.43 -9.59 15.10
CA GLY A 70 -9.37 -9.11 14.08
C GLY A 70 -8.68 -8.19 13.08
N LEU A 71 -9.13 -8.20 11.82
CA LEU A 71 -8.55 -7.38 10.74
C LEU A 71 -8.42 -5.89 11.12
N ILE A 72 -9.51 -5.33 11.65
CA ILE A 72 -9.55 -3.91 12.05
C ILE A 72 -8.63 -3.65 13.25
N GLU A 73 -8.55 -4.58 14.20
CA GLU A 73 -7.67 -4.44 15.37
C GLU A 73 -6.20 -4.42 14.95
N LEU A 74 -5.81 -5.31 14.03
CA LEU A 74 -4.46 -5.35 13.50
C LEU A 74 -4.13 -4.07 12.70
N MET A 75 -5.06 -3.60 11.88
CA MET A 75 -4.89 -2.35 11.14
C MET A 75 -4.70 -1.16 12.09
N VAL A 76 -5.50 -1.07 13.16
CA VAL A 76 -5.35 -0.01 14.18
C VAL A 76 -4.02 -0.12 14.90
N LYS A 77 -3.54 -1.33 15.25
CA LYS A 77 -2.20 -1.52 15.85
C LYS A 77 -1.09 -0.96 14.96
N HIS A 78 -1.18 -1.18 13.65
CA HIS A 78 -0.23 -0.59 12.70
C HIS A 78 -0.33 0.93 12.61
N ILE A 79 -1.54 1.50 12.63
CA ILE A 79 -1.76 2.94 12.66
C ILE A 79 -1.13 3.55 13.93
N ASP A 80 -1.44 2.99 15.10
CA ASP A 80 -0.95 3.49 16.39
C ASP A 80 0.57 3.43 16.45
N TYR A 81 1.16 2.29 16.08
CA TYR A 81 2.62 2.12 16.06
C TYR A 81 3.32 3.16 15.18
N VAL A 82 2.82 3.36 13.95
CA VAL A 82 3.44 4.32 13.03
C VAL A 82 3.21 5.76 13.51
N ALA A 83 2.03 6.08 14.05
CA ALA A 83 1.75 7.40 14.60
C ALA A 83 2.65 7.73 15.81
N GLU A 84 2.94 6.76 16.68
CA GLU A 84 3.91 6.90 17.77
C GLU A 84 5.35 7.08 17.24
N LEU A 85 5.68 6.42 16.13
CA LEU A 85 7.02 6.44 15.56
C LEU A 85 7.38 7.75 14.86
N ILE A 86 6.46 8.30 14.07
CA ILE A 86 6.72 9.43 13.15
C ILE A 86 5.72 10.59 13.26
N GLY A 87 4.77 10.54 14.18
CA GLY A 87 3.73 11.56 14.32
C GLY A 87 2.51 11.30 13.43
N PRO A 88 1.29 11.62 13.91
CA PRO A 88 0.05 11.33 13.20
C PRO A 88 -0.11 12.08 11.86
N GLU A 89 0.56 13.22 11.69
CA GLU A 89 0.61 14.00 10.46
C GLU A 89 1.27 13.27 9.29
N HIS A 90 2.07 12.24 9.60
CA HIS A 90 2.75 11.39 8.62
C HIS A 90 2.07 10.02 8.43
N VAL A 91 0.82 9.85 8.90
CA VAL A 91 0.06 8.59 8.79
C VAL A 91 -1.19 8.76 7.93
N GLY A 92 -1.43 7.78 7.06
CA GLY A 92 -2.63 7.70 6.25
C GLY A 92 -3.20 6.28 6.17
N ILE A 93 -4.23 6.12 5.34
CA ILE A 93 -4.85 4.82 5.06
C ILE A 93 -4.78 4.54 3.56
N GLY A 94 -4.26 3.37 3.19
CA GLY A 94 -4.17 2.88 1.81
C GLY A 94 -4.55 1.41 1.75
N THR A 95 -5.85 1.12 1.70
CA THR A 95 -6.39 -0.24 1.93
C THR A 95 -6.01 -1.29 0.89
N ASP A 96 -5.40 -0.88 -0.24
CA ASP A 96 -5.07 -1.78 -1.36
C ASP A 96 -6.32 -2.51 -1.91
N TYR A 97 -7.46 -1.82 -1.84
CA TYR A 97 -8.74 -2.34 -2.30
C TYR A 97 -8.95 -2.04 -3.78
N GLU A 98 -9.07 -3.09 -4.60
CA GLU A 98 -9.45 -2.97 -6.00
C GLU A 98 -10.98 -2.95 -6.15
N ALA A 99 -11.53 -1.84 -6.65
CA ALA A 99 -12.93 -1.75 -7.01
C ALA A 99 -13.16 -2.26 -8.45
N TYR A 100 -13.05 -3.57 -8.69
CA TYR A 100 -13.56 -4.19 -9.93
C TYR A 100 -14.60 -5.29 -9.63
N ASN A 101 -15.81 -5.08 -10.19
CA ASN A 101 -17.02 -5.92 -10.22
C ASN A 101 -18.08 -5.80 -9.09
N PHE A 102 -18.64 -4.60 -8.90
CA PHE A 102 -20.12 -4.51 -8.78
C PHE A 102 -20.72 -4.58 -10.18
N GLY A 103 -20.76 -5.79 -10.72
CA GLY A 103 -21.21 -6.03 -12.09
C GLY A 103 -21.12 -7.49 -12.49
N ARG A 104 -22.08 -8.28 -12.01
CA ARG A 104 -22.42 -9.68 -12.36
C ARG A 104 -21.91 -10.76 -11.41
N GLY A 105 -22.82 -11.12 -10.52
CA GLY A 105 -22.87 -12.38 -9.80
C GLY A 105 -24.27 -12.75 -9.30
N GLU A 106 -25.35 -12.21 -9.90
CA GLU A 106 -26.54 -13.04 -10.08
C GLU A 106 -26.09 -14.14 -11.06
N PHE A 107 -26.28 -15.39 -10.66
CA PHE A 107 -26.00 -16.58 -11.45
C PHE A 107 -26.67 -16.50 -12.83
N GLU A 108 -25.93 -16.12 -13.87
CA GLU A 108 -26.31 -16.39 -15.25
C GLU A 108 -25.10 -16.96 -15.98
N GLN A 109 -25.19 -18.25 -16.28
CA GLN A 109 -24.16 -19.02 -16.98
C GLN A 109 -23.89 -18.40 -18.34
N ARG A 110 -22.70 -17.82 -18.55
CA ARG A 110 -22.26 -17.46 -19.90
C ARG A 110 -21.56 -18.67 -20.53
N PRO A 111 -22.01 -19.19 -21.68
CA PRO A 111 -21.44 -20.38 -22.27
C PRO A 111 -19.98 -20.12 -22.69
N ALA A 112 -19.14 -21.14 -22.51
CA ALA A 112 -17.73 -21.11 -22.87
C ALA A 112 -17.54 -20.69 -24.33
N GLN A 113 -16.80 -19.60 -24.56
CA GLN A 113 -16.30 -19.25 -25.88
C GLN A 113 -15.08 -20.14 -26.18
N PRO A 114 -14.96 -20.71 -27.39
CA PRO A 114 -13.89 -21.64 -27.71
C PRO A 114 -12.55 -20.91 -27.81
N ALA A 115 -11.48 -21.58 -27.40
CA ALA A 115 -10.13 -21.05 -27.41
C ALA A 115 -9.68 -20.70 -28.84
N ASP A 116 -9.43 -19.42 -29.09
CA ASP A 116 -8.75 -18.95 -30.29
C ASP A 116 -7.24 -19.09 -30.10
N SER A 117 -6.68 -20.11 -30.73
CA SER A 117 -5.28 -20.53 -30.62
C SER A 117 -4.27 -19.61 -31.33
N ASN A 118 -4.57 -18.33 -31.54
CA ASN A 118 -3.69 -17.38 -32.24
C ASN A 118 -3.83 -15.95 -31.67
N ALA A 119 -3.20 -15.67 -30.53
CA ALA A 119 -2.90 -14.30 -30.13
C ALA A 119 -1.49 -14.24 -29.52
N SER A 120 -0.53 -13.97 -30.39
CA SER A 120 0.83 -13.61 -30.01
C SER A 120 0.85 -12.32 -29.19
N SER A 121 1.87 -12.22 -28.34
CA SER A 121 2.26 -11.07 -27.51
C SER A 121 1.74 -9.71 -28.02
N SER A 122 0.77 -9.14 -27.32
CA SER A 122 0.54 -7.69 -27.37
C SER A 122 0.31 -7.16 -25.96
N ARG A 123 1.19 -6.24 -25.59
CA ARG A 123 1.17 -5.46 -24.35
C ARG A 123 -0.23 -4.88 -24.17
N ARG A 124 -0.91 -5.20 -23.07
CA ARG A 124 -2.09 -4.46 -22.61
C ARG A 124 -1.78 -3.89 -21.24
N GLY A 125 -1.96 -2.58 -21.14
CA GLY A 125 -1.32 -1.69 -20.19
C GLY A 125 -1.56 -2.07 -18.73
N THR A 126 -0.54 -1.79 -17.92
CA THR A 126 -0.65 -1.67 -16.48
C THR A 126 -1.74 -0.64 -16.18
N GLY A 127 -2.91 -1.12 -15.73
CA GLY A 127 -3.94 -0.27 -15.17
C GLY A 127 -3.34 0.51 -14.00
N ASP A 128 -3.63 1.80 -13.95
CA ASP A 128 -3.22 2.69 -12.88
C ASP A 128 -3.82 2.17 -11.57
N VAL A 129 -2.99 1.61 -10.68
CA VAL A 129 -3.39 1.12 -9.36
C VAL A 129 -3.61 2.35 -8.49
N SER A 130 -4.74 3.02 -8.70
CA SER A 130 -5.12 4.24 -7.98
C SER A 130 -5.51 3.89 -6.53
N THR A 131 -4.54 3.53 -5.70
CA THR A 131 -4.68 3.50 -4.24
C THR A 131 -4.68 4.94 -3.75
N ARG A 132 -5.84 5.45 -3.32
CA ARG A 132 -5.93 6.79 -2.72
C ARG A 132 -5.54 6.70 -1.25
N CYS A 133 -4.39 7.27 -0.91
CA CYS A 133 -4.07 7.53 0.48
C CYS A 133 -4.99 8.62 1.04
N MET A 134 -5.70 8.33 2.13
CA MET A 134 -6.40 9.33 2.93
C MET A 134 -5.50 9.83 4.05
N PHE A 135 -5.27 11.14 4.11
CA PHE A 135 -4.53 11.80 5.18
C PHE A 135 -5.42 11.95 6.42
N ILE A 136 -4.93 11.53 7.58
CA ILE A 136 -5.61 11.75 8.87
C ILE A 136 -5.15 13.11 9.41
N SER A 137 -5.61 14.22 8.82
CA SER A 137 -5.41 15.54 9.44
C SER A 137 -6.56 15.84 10.41
N ARG A 138 -6.24 16.12 11.68
CA ARG A 138 -7.21 16.74 12.60
C ARG A 138 -7.33 18.23 12.23
N PRO A 139 -8.54 18.80 12.12
CA PRO A 139 -8.67 20.25 12.15
C PRO A 139 -8.25 20.75 13.55
N ILE A 140 -7.33 21.72 13.56
CA ILE A 140 -6.97 22.54 14.72
C ILE A 140 -8.18 23.32 15.24
#